data_AF-T1CL48-F1
#
_entry.id   AF-T1CL48-F1
#
_cell.length_a   1.000
_cell.length_b   1.000
_cell.length_c   1.000
_cell.angle_alpha   90.00
_cell.angle_beta   90.00
_cell.angle_gamma   90.00
#
_symmetry.space_group_name_H-M   'P 1'
#
loop_
_entity.id
_entity.type
_entity.pdbx_description
1 polymer ?
#
loop_
_entity_poly.entity_id
_entity_poly.type
_entity_poly.pdbx_seq_one_letter_code
_entity_poly.pdbx_strand_id
1 'polypeptide(L)'
;LRAGRPPKEFLRFAAGVRARLRVEVRWTERYPTASLRARERRYRRAVRSMGRFLGREWRDPDAMRIASELGQRLATLFTFVRRPGVSWNSNEAEREVRVAVIHRKVSGGRRTARGAWVLERLLTVWRTCAKRQLRFWETVSDKLGGLPQPGLGPPSAGPAS
;
A
#
# COMPACT_ATOMS: atom_id res chain seq x y z
N LEU A 1 -13.81 -16.41 -12.73
CA LEU A 1 -13.20 -15.45 -13.69
C LEU A 1 -12.99 -16.15 -15.04
N ARG A 2 -13.81 -15.88 -16.06
CA ARG A 2 -13.58 -16.43 -17.41
C ARG A 2 -12.38 -15.68 -18.02
N ALA A 3 -11.26 -16.38 -18.21
CA ALA A 3 -10.05 -15.78 -18.78
C ALA A 3 -10.31 -15.27 -20.21
N GLY A 4 -9.86 -14.05 -20.50
CA GLY A 4 -9.76 -13.51 -21.87
C GLY A 4 -10.68 -12.34 -22.23
N ARG A 5 -11.90 -12.24 -21.66
CA ARG A 5 -12.80 -11.12 -21.98
C ARG A 5 -13.70 -10.75 -20.78
N PRO A 6 -13.32 -9.75 -19.97
CA PRO A 6 -14.15 -9.32 -18.86
C PRO A 6 -15.51 -8.77 -19.38
N PRO A 7 -16.59 -8.91 -18.61
CA PRO A 7 -17.91 -8.41 -18.99
C PRO A 7 -17.89 -6.92 -19.36
N LYS A 8 -18.74 -6.52 -20.32
CA LYS A 8 -18.84 -5.11 -20.75
C LYS A 8 -19.17 -4.17 -19.58
N GLU A 9 -19.99 -4.62 -18.65
CA GLU A 9 -20.35 -3.85 -17.46
C GLU A 9 -19.14 -3.62 -16.55
N PHE A 10 -18.35 -4.67 -16.27
CA PHE A 10 -17.09 -4.53 -15.54
C PHE A 10 -16.13 -3.54 -16.22
N LEU A 11 -15.99 -3.60 -17.55
CA LEU A 11 -15.14 -2.67 -18.29
C LEU A 11 -15.62 -1.21 -18.14
N ARG A 12 -16.93 -0.97 -18.19
CA ARG A 12 -17.53 0.36 -17.94
C ARG A 12 -17.28 0.82 -16.51
N PHE A 13 -17.45 -0.06 -15.54
CA PHE A 13 -17.14 0.20 -14.13
C PHE A 13 -15.67 0.62 -13.98
N ALA A 14 -14.74 -0.22 -14.43
CA ALA A 14 -13.30 0.01 -14.33
C ALA A 14 -12.87 1.31 -15.04
N ALA A 15 -13.41 1.58 -16.24
CA ALA A 15 -13.17 2.83 -16.95
C ALA A 15 -13.65 4.05 -16.16
N GLY A 16 -14.82 3.96 -15.52
CA GLY A 16 -15.38 5.06 -14.72
C GLY A 16 -14.62 5.33 -13.42
N VAL A 17 -14.08 4.30 -12.77
CA VAL A 17 -13.15 4.45 -11.64
C VAL A 17 -11.87 5.15 -12.10
N ARG A 18 -11.22 4.61 -13.16
CA ARG A 18 -9.97 5.17 -13.71
C ARG A 18 -10.11 6.62 -14.14
N ALA A 19 -11.21 6.98 -14.80
CA ALA A 19 -11.45 8.35 -15.25
C ALA A 19 -11.49 9.33 -14.07
N ARG A 20 -12.15 8.97 -12.97
CA ARG A 20 -12.24 9.81 -11.76
C ARG A 20 -10.90 9.95 -11.06
N LEU A 21 -10.15 8.86 -10.89
CA LEU A 21 -8.81 8.91 -10.30
C LEU A 21 -7.88 9.81 -11.15
N ARG A 22 -7.89 9.63 -12.48
CA ARG A 22 -7.05 10.41 -13.40
C ARG A 22 -7.32 11.90 -13.33
N VAL A 23 -8.59 12.30 -13.17
CA VAL A 23 -8.94 13.72 -13.01
C VAL A 23 -8.28 14.32 -11.77
N GLU A 24 -8.23 13.58 -10.67
CA GLU A 24 -7.61 14.05 -9.43
C GLU A 24 -6.08 14.03 -9.49
N VAL A 25 -5.48 13.01 -10.10
CA VAL A 25 -4.03 12.95 -10.35
C VAL A 25 -3.57 14.17 -11.15
N ARG A 26 -4.24 14.44 -12.28
CA ARG A 26 -3.93 15.62 -13.11
C ARG A 26 -4.09 16.94 -12.35
N TRP A 27 -5.08 17.03 -11.48
CA TRP A 27 -5.27 18.21 -10.65
C TRP A 27 -4.10 18.39 -9.66
N THR A 28 -3.66 17.32 -9.00
CA THR A 28 -2.51 17.39 -8.08
C THR A 28 -1.19 17.71 -8.77
N GLU A 29 -1.00 17.21 -10.00
CA GLU A 29 0.18 17.52 -10.82
C GLU A 29 0.17 18.97 -11.31
N ARG A 30 -1.00 19.50 -11.69
CA ARG A 30 -1.14 20.89 -12.15
C ARG A 30 -1.02 21.91 -11.02
N TYR A 31 -1.46 21.56 -9.81
CA TYR A 31 -1.51 22.48 -8.67
C TYR A 31 -0.77 21.92 -7.45
N PRO A 32 0.56 21.69 -7.53
CA PRO A 32 1.32 21.11 -6.43
C PRO A 32 1.32 21.98 -5.17
N THR A 33 1.32 23.31 -5.35
CA THR A 33 1.35 24.32 -4.28
C THR A 33 -0.05 24.83 -3.87
N ALA A 34 -1.13 24.13 -4.28
CA ALA A 34 -2.48 24.49 -3.89
C ALA A 34 -2.63 24.57 -2.36
N SER A 35 -3.34 25.61 -1.89
CA SER A 35 -3.58 25.81 -0.46
C SER A 35 -4.34 24.64 0.17
N LEU A 36 -4.15 24.43 1.48
CA LEU A 36 -4.83 23.37 2.22
C LEU A 36 -6.36 23.47 2.10
N ARG A 37 -6.91 24.68 2.10
CA ARG A 37 -8.36 24.90 1.89
C ARG A 37 -8.82 24.46 0.50
N ALA A 38 -8.05 24.75 -0.55
CA ALA A 38 -8.37 24.31 -1.91
C ALA A 38 -8.29 22.79 -2.06
N ARG A 39 -7.24 22.17 -1.49
CA ARG A 39 -7.06 20.72 -1.43
C ARG A 39 -8.20 20.02 -0.69
N GLU A 40 -8.63 20.54 0.46
CA GLU A 40 -9.73 19.97 1.24
C GLU A 40 -11.07 20.05 0.46
N ARG A 41 -11.36 21.18 -0.18
CA ARG A 41 -12.55 21.28 -1.06
C ARG A 41 -12.49 20.27 -2.21
N ARG A 42 -11.31 20.13 -2.84
CA ARG A 42 -11.10 19.18 -3.94
C ARG A 42 -11.27 17.74 -3.49
N TYR A 43 -10.66 17.36 -2.36
CA TYR A 43 -10.79 16.07 -1.74
C TYR A 43 -12.27 15.69 -1.49
N ARG A 44 -13.04 16.58 -0.86
CA ARG A 44 -14.48 16.34 -0.63
C ARG A 44 -15.26 16.14 -1.93
N ARG A 45 -14.92 16.90 -2.98
CA ARG A 45 -15.54 16.73 -4.31
C ARG A 45 -15.18 15.38 -4.94
N ALA A 46 -13.91 14.96 -4.83
CA ALA A 46 -13.43 13.69 -5.34
C ALA A 46 -14.11 12.50 -4.65
N VAL A 47 -14.13 12.50 -3.31
CA VAL A 47 -14.81 11.50 -2.48
C VAL A 47 -16.29 11.42 -2.85
N ARG A 48 -17.02 12.54 -2.90
CA ARG A 48 -18.43 12.52 -3.30
C ARG A 48 -18.64 12.01 -4.73
N SER A 49 -17.79 12.42 -5.68
CA SER A 49 -17.92 12.02 -7.08
C SER A 49 -17.69 10.54 -7.29
N MET A 50 -16.72 9.97 -6.58
CA MET A 50 -16.46 8.53 -6.58
C MET A 50 -17.54 7.77 -5.82
N GLY A 51 -17.93 8.22 -4.61
CA GLY A 51 -18.99 7.58 -3.82
C GLY A 51 -20.31 7.43 -4.59
N ARG A 52 -20.75 8.50 -5.28
CA ARG A 52 -21.94 8.45 -6.15
C ARG A 52 -21.79 7.50 -7.34
N PHE A 53 -20.57 7.27 -7.82
CA PHE A 53 -20.34 6.34 -8.92
C PHE A 53 -20.32 4.88 -8.45
N LEU A 54 -19.68 4.63 -7.31
CA LEU A 54 -19.64 3.30 -6.70
C LEU A 54 -21.03 2.86 -6.25
N GLY A 55 -21.86 3.78 -5.73
CA GLY A 55 -23.24 3.51 -5.31
C GLY A 55 -24.29 3.39 -6.44
N ARG A 56 -23.85 3.27 -7.70
CA ARG A 56 -24.77 2.93 -8.80
C ARG A 56 -25.13 1.44 -8.74
N GLU A 57 -26.26 1.07 -9.33
CA GLU A 57 -26.60 -0.34 -9.51
C GLU A 57 -25.64 -0.99 -10.50
N TRP A 58 -24.85 -1.94 -10.00
CA TRP A 58 -23.96 -2.81 -10.78
C TRP A 58 -24.49 -4.24 -10.69
N ARG A 59 -24.56 -4.95 -11.81
CA ARG A 59 -24.99 -6.36 -11.85
C ARG A 59 -23.83 -7.34 -11.90
N ASP A 60 -22.70 -6.90 -12.44
CA ASP A 60 -21.46 -7.66 -12.47
C ASP A 60 -20.90 -7.91 -11.06
N PRO A 61 -20.68 -9.18 -10.65
CA PRO A 61 -20.23 -9.52 -9.29
C PRO A 61 -18.88 -8.90 -8.92
N ASP A 62 -17.94 -8.79 -9.89
CA ASP A 62 -16.63 -8.18 -9.65
C ASP A 62 -16.76 -6.66 -9.48
N ALA A 63 -17.61 -6.01 -10.28
CA ALA A 63 -17.91 -4.59 -10.11
C ALA A 63 -18.54 -4.30 -8.75
N MET A 64 -19.50 -5.12 -8.30
CA MET A 64 -20.13 -4.97 -6.97
C MET A 64 -19.12 -5.14 -5.84
N ARG A 65 -18.30 -6.21 -5.90
CA ARG A 65 -17.26 -6.48 -4.90
C ARG A 65 -16.28 -5.32 -4.80
N ILE A 66 -15.74 -4.87 -5.94
CA ILE A 66 -14.76 -3.77 -5.96
C ILE A 66 -15.43 -2.45 -5.56
N ALA A 67 -16.69 -2.21 -5.93
CA ALA A 67 -17.41 -1.01 -5.50
C ALA A 67 -17.56 -0.94 -3.98
N SER A 68 -17.88 -2.07 -3.34
CA SER A 68 -17.94 -2.19 -1.89
C SER A 68 -16.58 -1.94 -1.24
N GLU A 69 -15.53 -2.62 -1.71
CA GLU A 69 -14.15 -2.48 -1.20
C GLU A 69 -13.63 -1.03 -1.32
N LEU A 70 -13.84 -0.39 -2.47
CA LEU A 70 -13.45 1.00 -2.69
C LEU A 70 -14.30 1.97 -1.86
N GLY A 71 -15.58 1.67 -1.66
CA GLY A 71 -16.49 2.45 -0.83
C GLY A 71 -16.02 2.52 0.63
N GLN A 72 -15.60 1.38 1.20
CA GLN A 72 -15.05 1.31 2.57
C GLN A 72 -13.77 2.13 2.75
N ARG A 73 -12.97 2.27 1.68
CA ARG A 73 -11.65 2.92 1.71
C ARG A 73 -11.63 4.28 1.04
N LEU A 74 -12.80 4.84 0.76
CA LEU A 74 -12.95 5.99 -0.13
C LEU A 74 -12.23 7.24 0.36
N ALA A 75 -12.24 7.46 1.68
CA ALA A 75 -11.51 8.55 2.32
C ALA A 75 -9.98 8.40 2.14
N THR A 76 -9.47 7.18 2.28
CA THR A 76 -8.03 6.88 2.16
C THR A 76 -7.56 6.96 0.71
N LEU A 77 -8.40 6.55 -0.25
CA LEU A 77 -8.09 6.53 -1.69
C LEU A 77 -7.65 7.90 -2.24
N PHE A 78 -8.21 9.00 -1.71
CA PHE A 78 -7.90 10.37 -2.14
C PHE A 78 -6.99 11.14 -1.19
N THR A 79 -6.23 10.44 -0.33
CA THR A 79 -5.30 11.09 0.62
C THR A 79 -4.29 11.99 -0.09
N PHE A 80 -3.81 11.60 -1.28
CA PHE A 80 -2.87 12.37 -2.09
C PHE A 80 -3.43 13.73 -2.57
N VAL A 81 -4.76 13.84 -2.70
CA VAL A 81 -5.42 15.11 -3.02
C VAL A 81 -5.43 16.01 -1.79
N ARG A 82 -5.78 15.44 -0.63
CA ARG A 82 -5.94 16.17 0.64
C ARG A 82 -4.61 16.63 1.23
N ARG A 83 -3.59 15.77 1.21
CA ARG A 83 -2.29 16.02 1.85
C ARG A 83 -1.20 16.25 0.80
N PRO A 84 -0.51 17.40 0.82
CA PRO A 84 0.64 17.63 -0.07
C PRO A 84 1.76 16.63 0.26
N GLY A 85 2.55 16.25 -0.75
CA GLY A 85 3.69 15.34 -0.61
C GLY A 85 3.36 13.84 -0.57
N VAL A 86 2.08 13.46 -0.48
CA VAL A 86 1.66 12.06 -0.56
C VAL A 86 1.57 11.62 -2.03
N SER A 87 2.24 10.52 -2.40
CA SER A 87 2.15 9.94 -3.74
C SER A 87 0.73 9.46 -4.05
N TRP A 88 0.30 9.61 -5.31
CA TRP A 88 -0.96 9.06 -5.80
C TRP A 88 -0.88 7.58 -6.16
N ASN A 89 0.32 7.01 -6.30
CA ASN A 89 0.54 5.60 -6.58
C ASN A 89 1.21 4.86 -5.41
N SER A 90 0.99 3.55 -5.36
CA SER A 90 1.58 2.62 -4.41
C SER A 90 2.96 2.10 -4.84
N ASN A 91 3.56 2.65 -5.90
CA ASN A 91 4.78 2.07 -6.49
C ASN A 91 5.91 1.89 -5.48
N GLU A 92 6.09 2.84 -4.56
CA GLU A 92 7.08 2.72 -3.49
C GLU A 92 6.70 1.57 -2.54
N ALA A 93 5.46 1.52 -2.06
CA ALA A 93 4.99 0.47 -1.17
C ALA A 93 5.09 -0.94 -1.80
N GLU A 94 4.73 -1.07 -3.08
CA GLU A 94 4.87 -2.31 -3.83
C GLU A 94 6.33 -2.72 -4.00
N ARG A 95 7.22 -1.76 -4.29
CA ARG A 95 8.66 -2.01 -4.36
C ARG A 95 9.20 -2.52 -3.03
N GLU A 96 8.73 -1.98 -1.91
CA GLU A 96 9.12 -2.44 -0.58
C GLU A 96 8.66 -3.86 -0.28
N VAL A 97 7.40 -4.21 -0.60
CA VAL A 97 6.88 -5.58 -0.42
C VAL A 97 7.59 -6.57 -1.34
N ARG A 98 7.87 -6.16 -2.59
CA ARG A 98 8.49 -7.01 -3.62
C ARG A 98 9.83 -7.60 -3.18
N VAL A 99 10.56 -6.91 -2.32
CA VAL A 99 11.90 -7.32 -1.85
C VAL A 99 11.82 -8.60 -1.04
N ALA A 100 10.91 -8.64 -0.07
CA ALA A 100 10.70 -9.84 0.74
C ALA A 100 10.16 -11.00 -0.12
N VAL A 101 9.28 -10.69 -1.07
CA VAL A 101 8.72 -11.69 -2.00
C VAL A 101 9.79 -12.29 -2.90
N ILE A 102 10.65 -11.47 -3.52
CA ILE A 102 11.77 -11.95 -4.33
C ILE A 102 12.71 -12.78 -3.48
N HIS A 103 13.10 -12.29 -2.30
CA HIS A 103 14.00 -13.03 -1.43
C HIS A 103 13.42 -14.40 -1.05
N ARG A 104 12.12 -14.47 -0.71
CA ARG A 104 11.43 -15.73 -0.44
C ARG A 104 11.41 -16.65 -1.67
N LYS A 105 11.13 -16.10 -2.86
CA LYS A 105 11.08 -16.88 -4.11
C LYS A 105 12.43 -17.50 -4.44
N VAL A 106 13.51 -16.71 -4.38
CA VAL A 106 14.88 -17.18 -4.71
C VAL A 106 15.41 -18.15 -3.66
N SER A 107 15.16 -17.90 -2.37
CA SER A 107 15.69 -18.74 -1.28
C SER A 107 14.84 -19.97 -0.93
N GLY A 108 13.69 -20.17 -1.59
CA GLY A 108 12.71 -21.20 -1.22
C GLY A 108 11.98 -20.93 0.11
N GLY A 109 12.13 -19.73 0.67
CA GLY A 109 11.58 -19.36 1.97
C GLY A 109 12.36 -19.94 3.15
N ARG A 110 11.74 -19.99 4.34
CA ARG A 110 12.31 -20.51 5.58
C ARG A 110 11.45 -21.68 6.07
N ARG A 111 12.12 -22.74 6.56
CA ARG A 111 11.45 -23.97 7.04
C ARG A 111 10.93 -23.87 8.48
N THR A 112 11.33 -22.84 9.22
CA THR A 112 10.92 -22.61 10.61
C THR A 112 10.36 -21.21 10.81
N ALA A 113 9.41 -21.06 11.73
CA ALA A 113 8.85 -19.77 12.11
C ALA A 113 9.93 -18.81 12.63
N ARG A 114 10.86 -19.31 13.44
CA ARG A 114 12.01 -18.54 13.93
C ARG A 114 12.89 -18.01 12.79
N GLY A 115 13.18 -18.85 11.78
CA GLY A 115 13.95 -18.43 10.61
C GLY A 115 13.24 -17.36 9.79
N ALA A 116 11.91 -17.48 9.63
CA ALA A 116 11.10 -16.47 8.94
C ALA A 116 11.12 -15.13 9.70
N TRP A 117 10.97 -15.17 11.02
CA TRP A 117 11.00 -14.00 11.89
C TRP A 117 12.36 -13.28 11.86
N VAL A 118 13.48 -14.02 11.92
CA VAL A 118 14.82 -13.41 11.81
C VAL A 118 14.99 -12.71 10.47
N LEU A 119 14.62 -13.37 9.37
CA LEU A 119 14.71 -12.79 8.04
C LEU A 119 13.85 -11.52 7.90
N GLU A 120 12.64 -11.54 8.45
CA GLU A 120 11.75 -10.37 8.47
C GLU A 120 12.39 -9.16 9.16
N ARG A 121 13.01 -9.37 10.33
CA ARG A 121 13.73 -8.31 11.06
C ARG A 121 14.93 -7.78 10.27
N LEU A 122 15.75 -8.67 9.71
CA LEU A 122 16.90 -8.28 8.89
C LEU A 122 16.49 -7.45 7.67
N LEU A 123 15.46 -7.89 6.93
CA LEU A 123 14.96 -7.15 5.77
C LEU A 123 14.38 -5.79 6.18
N THR A 124 13.69 -5.71 7.31
CA THR A 124 13.13 -4.45 7.85
C THR A 124 14.24 -3.45 8.18
N VAL A 125 15.28 -3.88 8.92
CA VAL A 125 16.40 -3.02 9.29
C VAL A 125 17.18 -2.59 8.06
N TRP A 126 17.50 -3.53 7.17
CA TRP A 126 18.21 -3.26 5.92
C TRP A 126 17.46 -2.23 5.05
N ARG A 127 16.15 -2.40 4.88
CA ARG A 127 15.28 -1.45 4.15
C ARG A 127 15.28 -0.07 4.78
N THR A 128 15.19 0.00 6.10
CA THR A 128 15.22 1.26 6.85
C THR A 128 16.56 1.98 6.66
N CYS A 129 17.68 1.25 6.73
CA CYS A 129 19.01 1.80 6.45
C CYS A 129 19.09 2.35 5.04
N ALA A 130 18.64 1.59 4.04
CA ALA A 130 18.63 2.02 2.64
C ALA A 130 17.79 3.29 2.42
N LYS A 131 16.60 3.39 3.04
CA LYS A 131 15.76 4.60 2.95
C LYS A 131 16.40 5.83 3.59
N ARG A 132 17.15 5.64 4.67
CA ARG A 132 17.84 6.72 5.40
C ARG A 132 19.24 7.02 4.88
N GLN A 133 19.68 6.35 3.80
CA GLN A 133 21.04 6.45 3.26
C GLN A 133 22.12 6.08 4.30
N LEU A 134 21.83 5.11 5.15
CA LEU A 134 22.76 4.58 6.15
C LEU A 134 23.39 3.27 5.67
N ARG A 135 24.64 3.01 6.08
CA ARG A 135 25.29 1.73 5.80
C ARG A 135 24.78 0.70 6.79
N PHE A 136 24.18 -0.37 6.27
CA PHE A 136 23.53 -1.42 7.05
C PHE A 136 24.47 -2.04 8.09
N TRP A 137 25.69 -2.42 7.68
CA TRP A 137 26.65 -3.06 8.57
C TRP A 137 27.09 -2.16 9.71
N GLU A 138 27.35 -0.88 9.46
CA GLU A 138 27.65 0.09 10.51
C GLU A 138 26.48 0.22 11.49
N THR A 139 25.25 0.35 10.98
CA THR A 139 24.05 0.45 11.83
C THR A 139 23.86 -0.78 12.71
N VAL A 140 24.10 -1.98 12.17
CA VAL A 140 23.98 -3.24 12.92
C VAL A 140 25.11 -3.38 13.93
N SER A 141 26.35 -3.11 13.53
CA SER A 141 27.53 -3.17 14.41
C SER A 141 27.43 -2.16 15.56
N ASP A 142 26.98 -0.94 15.31
CA ASP A 142 26.80 0.08 16.36
C ASP A 142 25.71 -0.34 17.36
N LYS A 143 24.60 -0.91 16.86
CA LYS A 143 23.45 -1.28 17.70
C LYS A 143 23.62 -2.62 18.43
N LEU A 144 24.44 -3.53 17.91
CA LEU A 144 24.75 -4.81 18.55
C LEU A 144 26.09 -4.81 19.30
N GLY A 145 27.01 -3.91 18.94
CA GLY A 145 28.29 -3.72 19.62
C GLY A 145 28.17 -2.97 20.96
N GLY A 146 27.06 -2.24 21.16
CA GLY A 146 26.65 -1.70 22.45
C GLY A 146 25.70 -2.64 23.21
N LEU A 147 26.27 -3.63 23.92
CA LEU A 147 25.68 -4.57 24.89
C LEU A 147 24.74 -5.71 24.39
N PRO A 148 24.83 -6.90 25.03
CA PRO A 148 23.81 -7.93 24.97
C PRO A 148 22.59 -7.51 25.82
N GLN A 149 21.39 -7.54 25.23
CA GLN A 149 20.13 -7.43 25.98
C GLN A 149 19.62 -8.85 26.28
N PRO A 150 19.66 -9.32 27.54
CA PRO A 150 19.03 -10.57 27.93
C PRO A 150 17.51 -10.34 27.94
N GLY A 151 16.82 -10.66 26.84
CA GLY A 151 15.36 -10.53 26.81
C GLY A 151 14.67 -10.60 25.45
N LEU A 152 15.38 -10.49 24.32
CA LEU A 152 14.73 -10.62 23.01
C LEU A 152 14.59 -12.08 22.58
N GLY A 153 13.87 -12.86 23.40
CA GLY A 153 13.32 -14.13 22.96
C GLY A 153 12.27 -13.89 21.86
N PRO A 154 12.05 -14.84 20.94
CA PRO A 154 10.91 -14.76 20.02
C PRO A 154 9.62 -14.57 20.85
N PRO A 155 8.63 -13.77 20.39
CA PRO A 155 7.31 -13.81 21.01
C PRO A 155 6.84 -15.27 21.01
N SER A 156 6.41 -15.74 22.18
CA SER A 156 5.92 -17.10 22.40
C SER A 156 4.68 -17.36 21.53
N ALA A 157 4.91 -17.81 20.31
CA ALA A 157 3.88 -18.44 19.48
C ALA A 157 3.84 -19.92 19.84
N GLY A 158 3.31 -20.23 21.02
CA GLY A 158 2.74 -21.55 21.29
C GLY A 158 1.24 -21.48 20.98
N PRO A 159 0.67 -22.40 20.18
CA PRO A 159 -0.78 -22.55 20.16
C PRO A 159 -1.22 -23.08 21.53
N ALA A 160 -2.16 -22.37 22.17
CA ALA A 160 -3.00 -22.98 23.19
C ALA A 160 -3.84 -24.08 22.51
N SER A 161 -4.04 -25.16 23.26
CA SER A 161 -4.63 -26.46 22.90
C SER A 161 -5.87 -26.42 22.02
#